data_AF-A0A643F9D6-F1
#
_entry.id   AF-A0A643F9D6-F1
#
_cell.length_a   1.000
_cell.length_b   1.000
_cell.length_c   1.000
_cell.angle_alpha   90.00
_cell.angle_beta   90.00
_cell.angle_gamma   90.00
#
_symmetry.space_group_name_H-M   'P 1'
#
loop_
_entity.id
_entity.type
_entity.pdbx_description
1 polymer ?
#
loop_
_entity_poly.entity_id
_entity_poly.type
_entity_poly.pdbx_seq_one_letter_code
_entity_poly.pdbx_strand_id
1 'polypeptide(L)' 'MYVQPGARGSGVAQGMLALLEAAAAADGCPEILLETGPFQPQAIAFYEKQGYRRRAAFGDYPEHPMSVFMGKRL' A
#
# COMPACT_ATOMS: atom_id res chain seq x y z
N MET A 1 -5.54 -2.54 2.82
CA MET A 1 -5.70 -3.86 3.49
C MET A 1 -6.07 -3.66 4.95
N TYR A 2 -6.82 -4.60 5.54
CA TYR A 2 -7.14 -4.61 6.97
C TYR A 2 -6.77 -5.97 7.57
N VAL A 3 -6.24 -5.97 8.79
CA VAL A 3 -5.97 -7.18 9.56
C VAL A 3 -6.67 -7.06 10.91
N GLN A 4 -7.43 -8.11 11.26
CA GLN A 4 -8.11 -8.20 12.54
C GLN A 4 -7.13 -7.99 13.70
N PRO A 5 -7.50 -7.28 14.79
CA PRO A 5 -6.58 -6.96 15.88
C PRO A 5 -5.82 -8.17 16.44
N GLY A 6 -6.50 -9.31 16.64
CA GLY A 6 -5.90 -10.54 17.16
C GLY A 6 -4.89 -11.23 16.24
N ALA A 7 -4.85 -10.85 14.95
CA ALA A 7 -3.92 -11.40 13.96
C ALA A 7 -2.81 -10.41 13.59
N ARG A 8 -2.73 -9.23 14.22
CA ARG A 8 -1.64 -8.27 13.93
C ARG A 8 -0.31 -8.80 14.45
N GLY A 9 0.79 -8.45 13.76
CA GLY A 9 2.14 -8.94 14.09
C GLY A 9 2.43 -10.38 13.64
N SER A 10 1.45 -11.09 13.08
CA SER A 10 1.62 -12.47 12.57
C SER A 10 2.28 -12.57 11.18
N GLY A 11 2.53 -11.44 10.51
CA GLY A 11 3.02 -11.41 9.13
C GLY A 11 1.93 -11.55 8.05
N VAL A 12 0.65 -11.75 8.40
CA VAL A 12 -0.44 -11.93 7.43
C VAL A 12 -0.56 -10.78 6.42
N ALA A 13 -0.41 -9.52 6.85
CA ALA A 13 -0.44 -8.37 5.92
C ALA A 13 0.70 -8.43 4.88
N GLN A 14 1.89 -8.84 5.31
CA GLN A 14 3.06 -8.96 4.43
C GLN A 14 2.85 -10.09 3.41
N GLY A 15 2.33 -11.24 3.85
CA GLY A 15 2.00 -12.35 2.96
C GLY A 15 0.95 -11.98 1.92
N MET A 16 -0.13 -11.30 2.34
CA MET A 16 -1.16 -10.81 1.40
C MET A 16 -0.58 -9.80 0.41
N LEU A 17 0.24 -8.85 0.86
CA LEU A 17 0.85 -7.86 -0.04
C LEU A 17 1.77 -8.54 -1.07
N ALA A 18 2.62 -9.46 -0.63
CA ALA A 18 3.52 -10.19 -1.53
C ALA A 18 2.76 -11.00 -2.58
N LEU A 19 1.63 -11.61 -2.21
CA LEU A 19 0.76 -12.32 -3.15
C LEU A 19 0.18 -11.37 -4.20
N LEU A 20 -0.29 -10.20 -3.79
CA LEU A 20 -0.84 -9.18 -4.69
C LEU A 20 0.25 -8.61 -5.62
N GLU A 21 1.43 -8.32 -5.09
CA GLU A 21 2.59 -7.85 -5.86
C GLU A 21 3.00 -8.88 -6.93
N ALA A 22 3.09 -10.16 -6.54
CA ALA A 22 3.45 -11.23 -7.47
C ALA A 22 2.41 -11.40 -8.59
N ALA A 23 1.11 -11.34 -8.26
CA ALA A 23 0.04 -11.44 -9.25
C ALA A 23 0.08 -10.26 -10.22
N ALA A 24 0.21 -9.03 -9.72
CA ALA A 24 0.31 -7.83 -10.56
C ALA A 24 1.54 -7.87 -11.48
N ALA A 25 2.69 -8.32 -10.97
CA ALA A 25 3.90 -8.48 -11.77
C ALA A 25 3.74 -9.53 -12.87
N ALA A 26 3.07 -10.66 -12.58
CA ALA A 26 2.76 -11.70 -13.57
C ALA A 26 1.86 -11.18 -14.71
N ASP A 27 0.96 -10.24 -14.40
CA ASP A 27 0.11 -9.56 -15.38
C ASP A 27 0.81 -8.39 -16.10
N GLY A 28 2.11 -8.17 -15.84
CA GLY A 28 2.90 -7.12 -16.47
C GLY A 28 2.63 -5.71 -15.94
N CYS A 29 2.05 -5.57 -14.75
CA CYS A 29 1.88 -4.27 -14.11
C CYS A 29 3.26 -3.70 -13.70
N PRO A 30 3.60 -2.45 -14.09
CA PRO A 30 4.92 -1.87 -13.81
C PRO A 30 5.03 -1.31 -12.39
N GLU A 31 3.91 -1.01 -11.74
CA GLU A 31 3.86 -0.45 -10.40
C GLU A 31 2.54 -0.73 -9.71
N ILE A 32 2.55 -0.66 -8.37
CA ILE A 32 1.34 -0.63 -7.54
C ILE A 32 1.24 0.73 -6.89
N LEU A 33 0.05 1.31 -7.00
CA LEU A 33 -0.33 2.58 -6.40
C LEU A 33 -1.38 2.34 -5.33
N LEU A 34 -1.33 3.12 -4.26
CA LEU A 34 -2.31 3.05 -3.18
C LEU A 34 -2.61 4.43 -2.59
N GLU A 35 -3.77 4.52 -1.97
CA GLU A 35 -4.21 5.65 -1.16
C GLU A 35 -4.56 5.15 0.25
N THR A 36 -4.25 5.96 1.26
CA THR A 36 -4.62 5.70 2.65
C THR A 36 -4.84 7.02 3.38
N GLY A 37 -5.64 7.00 4.43
CA GLY A 37 -5.84 8.18 5.28
C GLY A 37 -4.60 8.50 6.15
N PRO A 38 -4.33 9.79 6.46
CA PRO A 38 -3.19 10.21 7.30
C PRO A 38 -3.30 9.69 8.74
N PHE A 39 -4.51 9.38 9.21
CA PHE A 39 -4.78 8.82 10.53
C PHE A 39 -4.57 7.30 10.62
N GLN A 40 -3.94 6.69 9.60
CA GLN A 40 -3.55 5.28 9.59
C GLN A 40 -2.02 5.11 9.60
N PRO A 41 -1.31 5.61 10.63
CA PRO A 41 0.15 5.63 10.64
C PRO A 41 0.78 4.23 10.59
N GLN A 42 0.10 3.20 11.13
CA GLN A 42 0.58 1.83 11.05
C GLN A 42 0.55 1.29 9.61
N ALA A 43 -0.47 1.66 8.82
CA ALA A 43 -0.57 1.26 7.42
C ALA A 43 0.51 1.98 6.59
N ILE A 44 0.68 3.29 6.78
CA ILE A 44 1.73 4.08 6.11
C ILE A 44 3.11 3.48 6.40
N ALA A 45 3.46 3.30 7.68
CA ALA A 45 4.75 2.73 8.08
C ALA A 45 4.94 1.30 7.57
N PHE A 46 3.87 0.50 7.49
CA PHE A 46 3.92 -0.83 6.89
C PHE A 46 4.30 -0.74 5.40
N TYR A 47 3.60 0.08 4.60
CA TYR A 47 3.93 0.19 3.17
C TYR A 47 5.33 0.80 2.93
N GLU A 48 5.75 1.78 3.74
CA GLU A 48 7.10 2.35 3.67
C GLU A 48 8.18 1.27 3.88
N LYS A 49 7.97 0.36 4.85
CA LYS A 49 8.86 -0.79 5.08
C LYS A 49 8.88 -1.79 3.92
N GLN A 50 7.76 -1.92 3.20
CA GLN A 50 7.63 -2.80 2.03
C GLN A 50 8.19 -2.17 0.74
N GLY A 51 8.75 -0.96 0.81
CA GLY A 51 9.40 -0.27 -0.30
C GLY A 51 8.52 0.75 -1.02
N TYR A 52 7.28 0.97 -0.58
CA TYR A 52 6.44 2.03 -1.12
C TYR A 52 6.95 3.41 -0.70
N ARG A 53 6.85 4.36 -1.62
CA ARG A 53 7.23 5.75 -1.40
C ARG A 53 6.03 6.65 -1.60
N ARG A 54 5.96 7.73 -0.83
CA ARG A 54 4.95 8.77 -1.03
C ARG A 54 5.12 9.40 -2.41
N ARG A 55 4.01 9.76 -3.03
CA ARG A 55 3.92 10.39 -4.35
C ARG A 55 2.73 11.35 -4.37
N ALA A 56 2.58 12.10 -5.47
CA ALA A 56 1.38 12.89 -5.74
C ALA A 56 0.14 11.99 -5.93
N ALA A 57 -1.04 12.58 -6.11
CA ALA A 57 -2.22 11.83 -6.51
C ALA A 57 -2.03 11.11 -7.87
N PHE A 58 -2.88 10.14 -8.20
CA PHE A 58 -2.85 9.41 -9.47
C PHE A 58 -4.25 9.17 -10.01
N GLY A 59 -4.34 8.82 -11.30
CA GLY A 59 -5.62 8.68 -11.99
C GLY A 59 -6.41 9.98 -11.87
N ASP A 60 -7.69 9.86 -11.52
CA ASP A 60 -8.60 11.00 -11.38
C ASP A 60 -8.72 11.49 -9.92
N TYR A 61 -7.88 10.99 -9.01
CA TYR A 61 -7.89 11.43 -7.62
C TYR A 61 -7.30 12.84 -7.48
N PRO A 62 -7.99 13.79 -6.81
CA PRO A 62 -7.41 15.07 -6.48
C PRO A 62 -6.43 14.94 -5.31
N GLU A 63 -5.49 15.88 -5.20
CA GLU A 63 -4.75 16.04 -3.93
C GLU A 63 -5.73 16.47 -2.84
N HIS A 64 -5.68 15.78 -1.70
CA HIS A 64 -6.59 16.01 -0.60
C HIS A 64 -5.88 15.80 0.74
N PRO A 65 -6.06 16.68 1.75
CA PRO A 65 -5.37 16.57 3.04
C PRO A 65 -5.65 15.27 3.81
N MET A 66 -6.79 14.63 3.52
CA MET A 66 -7.18 13.35 4.12
C MET A 66 -6.70 12.12 3.36
N SER A 67 -5.83 12.32 2.37
CA SER A 67 -5.29 11.25 1.54
C SER A 67 -3.77 11.29 1.52
N VAL A 68 -3.17 10.12 1.65
CA VAL A 68 -1.74 9.87 1.49
C VAL A 68 -1.61 8.88 0.35
N PHE A 69 -1.01 9.34 -0.75
CA PHE A 69 -0.76 8.52 -1.93
C PHE A 69 0.65 7.94 -1.86
N MET A 70 0.77 6.65 -2.16
CA MET A 70 2.04 5.95 -2.20
C MET A 70 2.12 5.05 -3.43
N GLY A 71 3.34 4.74 -3.87
CA GLY A 71 3.57 3.83 -4.98
C GLY A 71 4.88 3.04 -4.83
N LYS A 72 4.93 1.89 -5.50
CA LYS A 72 6.09 1.02 -5.59
C LYS A 72 6.16 0.43 -6.99
N ARG A 73 7.33 0.51 -7.64
CA ARG A 73 7.59 -0.23 -8.87
C ARG A 73 7.74 -1.71 -8.56
N LEU A 74 7.14 -2.56 -9.39
CA LEU A 74 7.23 -4.02 -9.28
C LEU A 74 8.48 -4.56 -9.97
#